data_AF-A0A939ATW0-F1
#
_entry.id   AF-A0A939ATW0-F1
#
_cell.length_a   1.000
_cell.length_b   1.000
_cell.length_c   1.000
_cell.angle_alpha   90.00
_cell.angle_beta   90.00
_cell.angle_gamma   90.00
#
_symmetry.space_group_name_H-M   'P 1'
#
loop_
_entity.id
_entity.type
_entity.pdbx_description
1 polymer ?
#
loop_
_entity_poly.entity_id
_entity_poly.type
_entity_poly.pdbx_seq_one_letter_code
_entity_poly.pdbx_strand_id
1 'polypeptide(L)'
;MELHLLARQPFSFRGVADSHGWRQLAPFQGDADRLSYVVRLASGRPAELHLAEAAGGVRVQTDDALSDAETAEVGQVVAWMFGLDQDLSSFYAIARSEPKLARAVEAGLGRILRSASLFEDVVKTILTTNTAWGGTKRMVENLVNLFGEPVPANPARRAFPTPTSLAAANVETLRQAGRLGYRAPYVLELARGVDSGDLDLEALKTATLPTAELRARLAAIKGVGPYAVANLLMLLGRYDAIPIDSWAFKMVSREWHNAAPIGPAEVEAAFARWGQWRGLAYWFWQWSDADQTQEQ
;
A
#
# COMPACT_ATOMS: atom_id res chain seq x y z
N MET A 1 10.00 15.37 -18.49
CA MET A 1 10.34 14.09 -19.17
C MET A 1 9.11 13.18 -19.18
N GLU A 2 9.00 12.22 -20.11
CA GLU A 2 7.89 11.25 -20.11
C GLU A 2 8.40 9.80 -20.27
N LEU A 3 7.81 8.86 -19.52
CA LEU A 3 8.06 7.43 -19.58
C LEU A 3 6.75 6.66 -19.76
N HIS A 4 6.80 5.59 -20.54
CA HIS A 4 5.68 4.67 -20.73
C HIS A 4 6.11 3.31 -20.23
N LEU A 5 5.49 2.84 -19.15
CA LEU A 5 5.78 1.56 -18.50
C LEU A 5 4.67 0.58 -18.82
N LEU A 6 5.02 -0.58 -19.38
CA LEU A 6 4.06 -1.64 -19.69
C LEU A 6 3.77 -2.48 -18.45
N ALA A 7 2.51 -2.92 -18.33
CA ALA A 7 2.06 -3.86 -17.31
C ALA A 7 1.81 -5.24 -17.91
N ARG A 8 2.02 -6.30 -17.13
CA ARG A 8 1.51 -7.64 -17.46
C ARG A 8 -0.02 -7.59 -17.51
N GLN A 9 -0.62 -8.08 -18.60
CA GLN A 9 -2.06 -8.02 -18.78
C GLN A 9 -2.79 -9.19 -18.11
N PRO A 10 -4.07 -9.02 -17.72
CA PRO A 10 -4.82 -7.76 -17.77
C PRO A 10 -4.39 -6.77 -16.68
N PHE A 11 -4.53 -5.47 -16.97
CA PHE A 11 -4.17 -4.36 -16.08
C PHE A 11 -5.18 -3.23 -16.20
N SER A 12 -5.46 -2.57 -15.06
CA SER A 12 -6.28 -1.36 -15.00
C SER A 12 -5.60 -0.34 -14.10
N PHE A 13 -5.16 0.79 -14.67
CA PHE A 13 -4.56 1.89 -13.89
C PHE A 13 -5.51 2.34 -12.78
N ARG A 14 -6.76 2.65 -13.17
CA ARG A 14 -7.80 3.08 -12.25
C ARG A 14 -8.09 2.02 -11.19
N GLY A 15 -8.13 0.75 -11.58
CA GLY A 15 -8.35 -0.37 -10.67
C GLY A 15 -7.27 -0.50 -9.59
N VAL A 16 -6.02 -0.18 -9.92
CA VAL A 16 -4.93 -0.11 -8.93
C VAL A 16 -5.05 1.14 -8.09
N ALA A 17 -5.25 2.31 -8.70
CA ALA A 17 -5.37 3.59 -7.99
C ALA A 17 -6.50 3.57 -6.95
N ASP A 18 -7.65 2.99 -7.28
CA ASP A 18 -8.82 2.82 -6.41
C ASP A 18 -8.82 1.50 -5.62
N SER A 19 -7.74 0.72 -5.65
CA SER A 19 -7.69 -0.55 -4.93
C SER A 19 -7.89 -0.39 -3.42
N HIS A 20 -7.47 0.75 -2.85
CA HIS A 20 -7.69 1.13 -1.45
C HIS A 20 -7.35 2.61 -1.18
N GLY A 21 -7.40 3.01 0.09
CA GLY A 21 -7.21 4.40 0.53
C GLY A 21 -5.81 4.98 0.31
N TRP A 22 -4.76 4.22 -0.03
CA TRP A 22 -3.39 4.77 -0.16
C TRP A 22 -3.27 6.00 -1.03
N ARG A 23 -4.04 6.09 -2.12
CA ARG A 23 -4.01 7.26 -3.01
C ARG A 23 -4.43 8.55 -2.31
N GLN A 24 -5.10 8.46 -1.16
CA GLN A 24 -5.49 9.61 -0.34
C GLN A 24 -4.48 9.96 0.74
N LEU A 25 -3.40 9.19 0.89
CA LEU A 25 -2.34 9.44 1.85
C LEU A 25 -1.16 10.13 1.18
N ALA A 26 -0.72 11.25 1.76
CA ALA A 26 0.48 11.94 1.31
C ALA A 26 1.68 10.95 1.21
N PRO A 27 2.57 11.13 0.22
CA PRO A 27 2.63 12.24 -0.72
C PRO A 27 1.81 12.04 -2.00
N PHE A 28 0.89 11.05 -2.04
CA PHE A 28 -0.08 10.98 -3.14
C PHE A 28 -1.01 12.20 -3.13
N GLN A 29 -1.39 12.64 -4.32
CA GLN A 29 -2.49 13.56 -4.59
C GLN A 29 -3.18 13.16 -5.89
N GLY A 30 -4.36 13.74 -6.16
CA GLY A 30 -5.13 13.48 -7.37
C GLY A 30 -6.30 12.51 -7.15
N ASP A 31 -6.72 11.87 -8.22
CA ASP A 31 -7.86 10.97 -8.27
C ASP A 31 -7.50 9.64 -8.95
N ALA A 32 -8.50 8.79 -9.16
CA ALA A 32 -8.30 7.46 -9.71
C ALA A 32 -7.84 7.44 -11.18
N ASP A 33 -8.03 8.54 -11.91
CA ASP A 33 -7.66 8.65 -13.32
C ASP A 33 -6.30 9.35 -13.48
N ARG A 34 -5.94 10.20 -12.52
CA ARG A 34 -4.66 10.93 -12.48
C ARG A 34 -4.14 11.05 -11.06
N LEU A 35 -3.03 10.37 -10.79
CA LEU A 35 -2.30 10.50 -9.52
C LEU A 35 -1.07 11.37 -9.71
N SER A 36 -0.66 12.02 -8.64
CA SER A 36 0.70 12.53 -8.52
C SER A 36 1.34 12.04 -7.24
N TYR A 37 2.64 11.83 -7.24
CA TYR A 37 3.38 11.34 -6.10
C TYR A 37 4.76 11.99 -6.05
N VAL A 38 5.20 12.42 -4.86
CA VAL A 38 6.57 12.93 -4.68
C VAL A 38 7.46 11.80 -4.18
N VAL A 39 8.41 11.39 -5.01
CA VAL A 39 9.44 10.43 -4.64
C VAL A 39 10.72 11.16 -4.27
N ARG A 40 11.45 10.68 -3.27
CA ARG A 40 12.84 11.08 -3.04
C ARG A 40 13.76 10.06 -3.67
N LEU A 41 14.48 10.48 -4.70
CA LEU A 41 15.39 9.63 -5.46
C LEU A 41 16.67 9.33 -4.67
N ALA A 42 17.40 8.28 -5.06
CA ALA A 42 18.68 7.91 -4.48
C ALA A 42 19.74 9.00 -4.62
N SER A 43 19.61 9.88 -5.62
CA SER A 43 20.41 11.10 -5.78
C SER A 43 20.21 12.13 -4.65
N GLY A 44 19.22 11.91 -3.78
CA GLY A 44 18.79 12.84 -2.74
C GLY A 44 17.77 13.87 -3.21
N ARG A 45 17.44 13.89 -4.50
CA ARG A 45 16.50 14.85 -5.08
C ARG A 45 15.04 14.40 -4.89
N PRO A 46 14.16 15.22 -4.31
CA PRO A 46 12.72 15.04 -4.42
C PRO A 46 12.24 15.37 -5.83
N ALA A 47 11.48 14.47 -6.44
CA ALA A 47 10.89 14.62 -7.77
C ALA A 47 9.38 14.37 -7.71
N GLU A 48 8.61 15.26 -8.32
CA GLU A 48 7.17 15.07 -8.50
C GLU A 48 6.90 14.26 -9.77
N LEU A 49 6.14 13.17 -9.59
CA LEU A 49 5.68 12.30 -10.66
C LEU A 49 4.20 12.56 -10.92
N HIS A 50 3.81 12.70 -12.18
CA HIS A 50 2.42 12.69 -12.64
C HIS A 50 2.14 11.36 -13.35
N LEU A 51 1.16 10.63 -12.85
CA LEU A 51 0.88 9.24 -13.18
C LEU A 51 -0.52 9.15 -13.77
N ALA A 52 -0.62 8.56 -14.95
CA ALA A 52 -1.91 8.35 -15.61
C ALA A 52 -1.89 7.04 -16.39
N GLU A 53 -3.07 6.61 -16.83
CA GLU A 53 -3.19 5.48 -17.73
C GLU A 53 -2.42 5.70 -19.05
N ALA A 54 -1.76 4.65 -19.52
CA ALA A 54 -1.23 4.50 -20.87
C ALA A 54 -1.76 3.20 -21.48
N ALA A 55 -1.66 3.06 -22.80
CA ALA A 55 -2.00 1.82 -23.48
C ALA A 55 -1.22 0.63 -22.88
N GLY A 56 -1.91 -0.25 -22.16
CA GLY A 56 -1.33 -1.43 -21.54
C GLY A 56 -0.45 -1.16 -20.31
N GLY A 57 -0.53 0.02 -19.68
CA GLY A 57 0.29 0.32 -18.50
C GLY A 57 0.15 1.75 -17.97
N VAL A 58 1.28 2.35 -17.58
CA VAL A 58 1.33 3.63 -16.86
C VAL A 58 2.19 4.63 -17.61
N ARG A 59 1.66 5.84 -17.83
CA ARG A 59 2.42 7.01 -18.26
C ARG A 59 2.92 7.75 -17.03
N VAL A 60 4.21 8.06 -17.02
CA VAL A 60 4.87 8.86 -15.98
C VAL A 60 5.40 10.13 -16.61
N GLN A 61 5.03 11.27 -16.06
CA GLN A 61 5.59 12.57 -16.44
C GLN A 61 6.26 13.21 -15.24
N THR A 62 7.36 13.93 -15.50
CA THR A 62 8.04 14.78 -14.53
C THR A 62 8.23 16.16 -15.12
N ASP A 63 8.11 17.20 -14.29
CA ASP A 63 8.35 18.58 -14.72
C ASP A 63 9.83 18.82 -15.02
N ASP A 64 10.70 18.31 -14.14
CA ASP A 64 12.15 18.43 -14.30
C ASP A 64 12.73 17.32 -15.20
N ALA A 65 13.85 17.64 -15.84
CA ALA A 65 14.69 16.64 -16.49
C ALA A 65 15.33 15.72 -15.43
N LEU A 66 15.30 14.43 -15.70
CA LEU A 66 16.00 13.41 -14.90
C LEU A 66 17.24 12.92 -15.66
N SER A 67 18.28 12.55 -14.90
CA SER A 67 19.38 11.78 -15.48
C SER A 67 18.90 10.37 -15.87
N ASP A 68 19.68 9.65 -16.67
CA ASP A 68 19.34 8.28 -17.07
C ASP A 68 19.18 7.34 -15.86
N ALA A 69 20.01 7.51 -14.83
CA ALA A 69 19.94 6.73 -13.59
C ALA A 69 18.65 7.00 -12.81
N GLU A 70 18.28 8.27 -12.64
CA GLU A 70 17.04 8.67 -11.98
C GLU A 70 15.80 8.26 -12.80
N THR A 71 15.90 8.30 -14.12
CA THR A 71 14.86 7.82 -15.04
C THR A 71 14.60 6.33 -14.84
N ALA A 72 15.66 5.53 -14.77
CA ALA A 72 15.58 4.09 -14.49
C ALA A 72 15.00 3.82 -13.09
N GLU A 73 15.43 4.58 -12.08
CA GLU A 73 14.91 4.49 -10.72
C GLU A 73 13.41 4.80 -10.66
N VAL A 74 12.95 5.89 -11.29
CA VAL A 74 11.52 6.21 -11.39
C VAL A 74 10.73 5.08 -12.05
N GLY A 75 11.27 4.49 -13.11
CA GLY A 75 10.67 3.32 -13.75
C GLY A 75 10.46 2.16 -12.79
N GLN A 76 11.49 1.82 -12.00
CA GLN A 76 11.43 0.74 -11.00
C GLN A 76 10.44 1.06 -9.86
N VAL A 77 10.45 2.30 -9.37
CA VAL A 77 9.55 2.76 -8.31
C VAL A 77 8.09 2.66 -8.77
N VAL A 78 7.76 3.16 -9.97
CA VAL A 78 6.39 3.10 -10.49
C VAL A 78 5.98 1.66 -10.81
N ALA A 79 6.89 0.85 -11.35
CA ALA A 79 6.65 -0.57 -11.55
C ALA A 79 6.30 -1.30 -10.24
N TRP A 80 7.01 -0.97 -9.16
CA TRP A 80 6.70 -1.44 -7.81
C TRP A 80 5.34 -0.93 -7.33
N MET A 81 5.11 0.39 -7.35
CA MET A 81 3.88 1.02 -6.84
C MET A 81 2.61 0.43 -7.44
N PHE A 82 2.64 0.15 -8.75
CA PHE A 82 1.49 -0.40 -9.49
C PHE A 82 1.51 -1.91 -9.66
N GLY A 83 2.56 -2.60 -9.20
CA GLY A 83 2.72 -4.04 -9.39
C GLY A 83 2.75 -4.46 -10.86
N LEU A 84 3.39 -3.68 -11.73
CA LEU A 84 3.31 -3.86 -13.19
C LEU A 84 3.80 -5.24 -13.65
N ASP A 85 4.75 -5.83 -12.93
CA ASP A 85 5.32 -7.15 -13.21
C ASP A 85 4.51 -8.33 -12.65
N GLN A 86 3.45 -8.07 -11.88
CA GLN A 86 2.68 -9.14 -11.23
C GLN A 86 1.93 -10.00 -12.26
N ASP A 87 2.07 -11.31 -12.12
CA ASP A 87 1.29 -12.29 -12.87
C ASP A 87 0.08 -12.74 -12.05
N LEU A 88 -1.11 -12.32 -12.47
CA LEU A 88 -2.37 -12.71 -11.84
C LEU A 88 -3.14 -13.74 -12.67
N SER A 89 -2.51 -14.39 -13.66
CA SER A 89 -3.18 -15.32 -14.57
C SER A 89 -3.88 -16.46 -13.83
N SER A 90 -3.24 -17.03 -12.79
CA SER A 90 -3.85 -18.09 -11.98
C SER A 90 -4.96 -17.57 -11.05
N PHE A 91 -4.89 -16.31 -10.61
CA PHE A 91 -6.00 -15.68 -9.89
C PHE A 91 -7.22 -15.54 -10.81
N TYR A 92 -7.03 -15.02 -12.02
CA TYR A 92 -8.12 -14.88 -12.98
C TYR A 92 -8.69 -16.23 -13.42
N ALA A 93 -7.87 -17.28 -13.51
CA ALA A 93 -8.35 -18.62 -13.82
C ALA A 93 -9.38 -19.11 -12.80
N ILE A 94 -9.13 -18.92 -11.50
CA ILE A 94 -10.05 -19.35 -10.43
C ILE A 94 -11.19 -18.34 -10.19
N ALA A 95 -10.96 -17.05 -10.46
CA ALA A 95 -11.98 -16.01 -10.30
C ALA A 95 -13.08 -16.09 -11.36
N ARG A 96 -12.77 -16.59 -12.57
CA ARG A 96 -13.73 -16.73 -13.68
C ARG A 96 -14.95 -17.59 -13.36
N SER A 97 -14.83 -18.56 -12.45
CA SER A 97 -15.95 -19.41 -12.04
C SER A 97 -16.79 -18.82 -10.91
N GLU A 98 -16.44 -17.64 -10.40
CA GLU A 98 -17.12 -17.01 -9.27
C GLU A 98 -17.80 -15.69 -9.70
N PRO A 99 -19.15 -15.65 -9.75
CA PRO A 99 -19.89 -14.43 -10.07
C PRO A 99 -19.49 -13.22 -9.22
N LYS A 100 -19.20 -13.42 -7.92
CA LYS A 100 -18.78 -12.35 -7.01
C LYS A 100 -17.40 -11.76 -7.34
N LEU A 101 -16.61 -12.43 -8.18
CA LEU A 101 -15.30 -11.97 -8.66
C LEU A 101 -15.31 -11.59 -10.16
N ALA A 102 -16.46 -11.64 -10.84
CA ALA A 102 -16.56 -11.35 -12.27
C ALA A 102 -15.99 -9.97 -12.63
N ARG A 103 -16.31 -8.93 -11.87
CA ARG A 103 -15.77 -7.57 -12.07
C ARG A 103 -14.24 -7.53 -11.98
N ALA A 104 -13.62 -8.35 -11.13
CA ALA A 104 -12.17 -8.39 -11.03
C ALA A 104 -11.54 -8.92 -12.33
N VAL A 105 -12.17 -9.93 -12.95
CA VAL A 105 -11.72 -10.48 -14.22
C VAL A 105 -11.98 -9.50 -15.37
N GLU A 106 -13.19 -8.97 -15.46
CA GLU A 106 -13.63 -8.08 -16.57
C GLU A 106 -12.86 -6.76 -16.61
N ALA A 107 -12.62 -6.16 -15.44
CA ALA A 107 -11.94 -4.87 -15.33
C ALA A 107 -10.44 -5.00 -15.05
N GLY A 108 -9.85 -6.20 -15.07
CA GLY A 108 -8.42 -6.39 -14.83
C GLY A 108 -7.95 -5.95 -13.43
N LEU A 109 -8.79 -6.14 -12.40
CA LEU A 109 -8.48 -5.82 -11.00
C LEU A 109 -7.67 -6.94 -10.35
N GLY A 110 -7.05 -6.67 -9.20
CA GLY A 110 -6.26 -7.66 -8.46
C GLY A 110 -4.94 -7.13 -7.92
N ARG A 111 -4.43 -6.06 -8.52
CA ARG A 111 -3.24 -5.36 -8.03
C ARG A 111 -3.63 -4.32 -6.98
N ILE A 112 -2.77 -4.16 -5.98
CA ILE A 112 -2.96 -3.27 -4.83
C ILE A 112 -1.92 -2.16 -4.92
N LEU A 113 -2.36 -0.90 -4.83
CA LEU A 113 -1.47 0.27 -4.88
C LEU A 113 -0.50 0.26 -3.69
N ARG A 114 0.76 0.62 -3.93
CA ARG A 114 1.82 0.68 -2.91
C ARG A 114 2.43 2.06 -2.87
N SER A 115 3.11 2.38 -1.78
CA SER A 115 4.00 3.54 -1.74
C SER A 115 5.31 3.24 -2.48
N ALA A 116 6.16 4.24 -2.69
CA ALA A 116 7.44 4.03 -3.37
C ALA A 116 8.39 3.07 -2.64
N SER A 117 8.28 2.99 -1.31
CA SER A 117 9.10 2.12 -0.44
C SER A 117 8.23 1.24 0.46
N LEU A 118 8.76 0.08 0.84
CA LEU A 118 8.12 -0.75 1.86
C LEU A 118 8.20 -0.08 3.24
N PHE A 119 9.26 0.70 3.50
CA PHE A 119 9.34 1.51 4.72
C PHE A 119 8.11 2.41 4.91
N GLU A 120 7.74 3.17 3.88
CA GLU A 120 6.57 4.03 3.92
C GLU A 120 5.28 3.23 4.10
N ASP A 121 5.16 2.08 3.44
CA ASP A 121 4.00 1.19 3.60
C ASP A 121 3.86 0.66 5.03
N VAL A 122 4.96 0.29 5.68
CA VAL A 122 4.96 -0.15 7.08
C VAL A 122 4.58 1.01 8.01
N VAL A 123 5.15 2.20 7.83
CA VAL A 123 4.79 3.39 8.62
C VAL A 123 3.30 3.67 8.47
N LYS A 124 2.80 3.82 7.24
CA LYS A 124 1.39 4.09 6.98
C LYS A 124 0.49 3.00 7.56
N THR A 125 0.88 1.72 7.46
CA THR A 125 0.13 0.60 8.07
C THR A 125 0.08 0.70 9.59
N ILE A 126 1.18 1.05 10.26
CA ILE A 126 1.16 1.30 11.71
C ILE A 126 0.15 2.41 12.03
N LEU A 127 0.10 3.47 11.21
CA LEU A 127 -0.80 4.61 11.37
C LEU A 127 -2.29 4.26 11.12
N THR A 128 -2.62 3.17 10.44
CA THR A 128 -4.03 2.74 10.26
C THR A 128 -4.60 2.00 11.47
N THR A 129 -3.74 1.42 12.32
CA THR A 129 -4.19 0.62 13.47
C THR A 129 -5.03 1.45 14.43
N ASN A 130 -6.15 0.94 14.97
CA ASN A 130 -7.00 1.61 15.99
C ASN A 130 -7.28 3.11 15.73
N THR A 131 -7.62 3.49 14.51
CA THR A 131 -8.02 4.85 14.17
C THR A 131 -9.02 4.84 13.01
N ALA A 132 -9.86 5.87 12.93
CA ALA A 132 -10.65 6.11 11.73
C ALA A 132 -9.74 6.65 10.62
N TRP A 133 -10.12 6.43 9.36
CA TRP A 133 -9.28 6.81 8.23
C TRP A 133 -8.90 8.30 8.18
N GLY A 134 -9.81 9.20 8.56
CA GLY A 134 -9.49 10.62 8.68
C GLY A 134 -8.36 10.92 9.68
N GLY A 135 -8.19 10.07 10.71
CA GLY A 135 -7.05 10.09 11.62
C GLY A 135 -5.74 9.68 10.94
N THR A 136 -5.78 8.60 10.16
CA THR A 136 -4.65 8.15 9.33
C THR A 136 -4.17 9.25 8.39
N LYS A 137 -5.09 9.85 7.61
CA LYS A 137 -4.77 10.95 6.67
C LYS A 137 -4.00 12.08 7.36
N ARG A 138 -4.53 12.56 8.50
CA ARG A 138 -3.89 13.64 9.27
C ARG A 138 -2.51 13.26 9.81
N MET A 139 -2.33 12.05 10.33
CA MET A 139 -1.02 11.62 10.84
C MET A 139 0.01 11.54 9.71
N VAL A 140 -0.36 10.97 8.56
CA VAL A 140 0.54 10.87 7.39
C VAL A 140 0.88 12.25 6.84
N GLU A 141 -0.12 13.12 6.68
CA GLU A 141 0.08 14.50 6.23
C GLU A 141 1.01 15.28 7.18
N ASN A 142 0.83 15.14 8.49
CA ASN A 142 1.73 15.77 9.47
C ASN A 142 3.16 15.26 9.36
N LEU A 143 3.37 13.94 9.18
CA LEU A 143 4.72 13.39 8.99
C LEU A 143 5.39 13.97 7.75
N VAL A 144 4.68 14.00 6.62
CA VAL A 144 5.19 14.56 5.36
C VAL A 144 5.50 16.05 5.51
N ASN A 145 4.64 16.83 6.18
CA ASN A 145 4.84 18.26 6.37
C ASN A 145 6.01 18.58 7.32
N LEU A 146 6.19 17.79 8.38
CA LEU A 146 7.22 18.04 9.39
C LEU A 146 8.60 17.53 8.97
N PHE A 147 8.66 16.37 8.32
CA PHE A 147 9.92 15.63 8.09
C PHE A 147 10.21 15.31 6.63
N GLY A 148 9.26 15.60 5.72
CA GLY A 148 9.41 15.39 4.29
C GLY A 148 10.21 16.51 3.61
N GLU A 149 11.09 16.12 2.69
CA GLU A 149 11.89 17.05 1.91
C GLU A 149 11.02 17.68 0.80
N PRO A 150 11.00 19.02 0.67
CA PRO A 150 10.19 19.71 -0.33
C PRO A 150 10.75 19.55 -1.73
N VAL A 151 9.85 19.50 -2.72
CA VAL A 151 10.23 19.64 -4.14
C VAL A 151 10.72 21.07 -4.36
N PRO A 152 11.93 21.31 -4.89
CA PRO A 152 12.46 22.66 -5.06
C PRO A 152 11.55 23.59 -5.88
N ALA A 153 10.95 23.07 -6.95
CA ALA A 153 10.04 23.83 -7.83
C ALA A 153 8.64 24.02 -7.21
N ASN A 154 8.25 23.20 -6.23
CA ASN A 154 6.95 23.26 -5.58
C ASN A 154 7.08 22.93 -4.08
N PRO A 155 7.48 23.90 -3.23
CA PRO A 155 7.74 23.65 -1.81
C PRO A 155 6.51 23.22 -0.99
N ALA A 156 5.30 23.37 -1.54
CA ALA A 156 4.07 22.86 -0.95
C ALA A 156 3.95 21.33 -1.08
N ARG A 157 4.70 20.72 -2.00
CA ARG A 157 4.79 19.28 -2.20
C ARG A 157 6.09 18.76 -1.58
N ARG A 158 5.98 17.66 -0.83
CA ARG A 158 7.08 17.06 -0.08
C ARG A 158 7.10 15.57 -0.30
N ALA A 159 8.29 14.99 -0.36
CA ALA A 159 8.46 13.54 -0.35
C ALA A 159 8.04 12.97 1.01
N PHE A 160 7.79 11.67 1.06
CA PHE A 160 7.66 10.98 2.34
C PHE A 160 8.98 11.07 3.13
N PRO A 161 8.95 11.19 4.47
CA PRO A 161 10.17 11.26 5.27
C PRO A 161 11.06 10.02 5.09
N THR A 162 12.37 10.23 5.01
CA THR A 162 13.34 9.13 4.99
C THR A 162 13.43 8.45 6.36
N PRO A 163 13.92 7.20 6.43
CA PRO A 163 14.26 6.55 7.70
C PRO A 163 15.18 7.42 8.56
N THR A 164 16.23 7.99 7.97
CA THR A 164 17.18 8.89 8.65
C THR A 164 16.50 10.12 9.26
N SER A 165 15.60 10.78 8.51
CA SER A 165 14.88 11.96 9.01
C SER A 165 13.98 11.63 10.21
N LEU A 166 13.27 10.49 10.15
CA LEU A 166 12.43 10.04 11.26
C LEU A 166 13.24 9.48 12.44
N ALA A 167 14.39 8.84 12.20
CA ALA A 167 15.28 8.30 13.23
C ALA A 167 15.89 9.39 14.11
N ALA A 168 16.17 10.55 13.51
CA ALA A 168 16.66 11.76 14.17
C ALA A 168 15.57 12.54 14.93
N ALA A 169 14.29 12.22 14.72
CA ALA A 169 13.19 12.93 15.37
C ALA A 169 13.12 12.66 16.88
N ASN A 170 12.62 13.64 17.62
CA ASN A 170 12.22 13.43 19.01
C ASN A 170 10.86 12.70 19.04
N VAL A 171 10.75 11.64 19.84
CA VAL A 171 9.50 10.88 20.03
C VAL A 171 8.33 11.78 20.45
N GLU A 172 8.59 12.85 21.22
CA GLU A 172 7.56 13.78 21.64
C GLU A 172 7.08 14.66 20.49
N THR A 173 7.95 15.03 19.56
CA THR A 173 7.55 15.72 18.33
C THR A 173 6.65 14.83 17.47
N LEU A 174 7.02 13.55 17.30
CA LEU A 174 6.18 12.57 16.61
C LEU A 174 4.82 12.40 17.31
N ARG A 175 4.80 12.36 18.64
CA ARG A 175 3.59 12.22 19.44
C ARG A 175 2.66 13.43 19.32
N GLN A 176 3.19 14.63 19.50
CA GLN A 176 2.40 15.86 19.60
C GLN A 176 2.16 16.52 18.24
N ALA A 177 3.24 16.92 17.56
CA ALA A 177 3.15 17.61 16.28
C ALA A 177 2.72 16.64 15.17
N GLY A 178 3.28 15.43 15.16
CA GLY A 178 2.85 14.36 14.25
C GLY A 178 1.45 13.81 14.58
N ARG A 179 0.99 13.97 15.83
CA ARG A 179 -0.27 13.41 16.36
C ARG A 179 -0.33 11.87 16.34
N LEU A 180 0.82 11.20 16.38
CA LEU A 180 0.89 9.73 16.31
C LEU A 180 0.38 9.04 17.58
N GLY A 181 0.33 9.75 18.71
CA GLY A 181 -0.08 9.21 20.00
C GLY A 181 0.81 8.04 20.44
N TYR A 182 0.20 6.89 20.74
CA TYR A 182 0.93 5.70 21.17
C TYR A 182 1.80 5.06 20.06
N ARG A 183 1.58 5.42 18.78
CA ARG A 183 2.33 4.88 17.64
C ARG A 183 3.69 5.55 17.45
N ALA A 184 3.88 6.73 18.05
CA ALA A 184 5.13 7.50 17.96
C ALA A 184 6.39 6.67 18.29
N PRO A 185 6.47 5.94 19.42
CA PRO A 185 7.63 5.09 19.71
C PRO A 185 7.83 3.96 18.68
N TYR A 186 6.77 3.42 18.09
CA TYR A 186 6.87 2.33 17.10
C TYR A 186 7.45 2.82 15.78
N VAL A 187 6.97 3.98 15.29
CA VAL A 187 7.49 4.62 14.08
C VAL A 187 8.95 5.03 14.27
N LEU A 188 9.30 5.58 15.45
CA LEU A 188 10.69 5.96 15.75
C LEU A 188 11.62 4.75 15.83
N GLU A 189 11.19 3.66 16.47
CA GLU A 189 11.96 2.42 16.54
C GLU A 189 12.16 1.79 15.16
N LEU A 190 11.11 1.74 14.34
CA LEU A 190 11.19 1.26 12.96
C LEU A 190 12.18 2.11 12.15
N ALA A 191 12.07 3.43 12.21
CA ALA A 191 12.96 4.33 11.49
C ALA A 191 14.43 4.13 11.90
N ARG A 192 14.71 3.98 13.20
CA ARG A 192 16.06 3.71 13.70
C ARG A 192 16.60 2.36 13.27
N GLY A 193 15.80 1.30 13.31
CA GLY A 193 16.23 -0.03 12.86
C GLY A 193 16.55 -0.06 11.36
N VAL A 194 15.80 0.70 10.55
CA VAL A 194 16.10 0.83 9.11
C VAL A 194 17.32 1.71 8.88
N ASP A 195 17.44 2.84 9.59
CA ASP A 195 18.57 3.78 9.46
C ASP A 195 19.91 3.17 9.92
N SER A 196 19.90 2.33 10.98
CA SER A 196 21.10 1.62 11.44
C SER A 196 21.49 0.43 10.54
N GLY A 197 20.59 -0.03 9.68
CA GLY A 197 20.75 -1.26 8.88
C GLY A 197 20.40 -2.56 9.61
N ASP A 198 19.90 -2.50 10.85
CA ASP A 198 19.44 -3.67 11.60
C ASP A 198 18.18 -4.32 10.98
N LEU A 199 17.41 -3.53 10.23
CA LEU A 199 16.21 -3.94 9.52
C LEU A 199 16.23 -3.46 8.07
N ASP A 200 16.47 -4.36 7.14
CA ASP A 200 16.34 -4.08 5.70
C ASP A 200 14.94 -4.44 5.20
N LEU A 201 14.04 -3.45 5.17
CA LEU A 201 12.69 -3.62 4.64
C LEU A 201 12.67 -3.74 3.11
N GLU A 202 13.55 -3.02 2.40
CA GLU A 202 13.52 -3.03 0.94
C GLU A 202 13.94 -4.40 0.38
N ALA A 203 14.85 -5.11 1.06
CA ALA A 203 15.18 -6.49 0.73
C ALA A 203 13.98 -7.45 0.77
N LEU A 204 12.94 -7.16 1.58
CA LEU A 204 11.74 -7.99 1.65
C LEU A 204 10.90 -7.95 0.37
N LYS A 205 11.01 -6.89 -0.44
CA LYS A 205 10.27 -6.73 -1.70
C LYS A 205 10.64 -7.81 -2.73
N THR A 206 11.90 -8.23 -2.73
CA THR A 206 12.47 -9.20 -3.68
C THR A 206 12.85 -10.52 -3.02
N ALA A 207 12.57 -10.69 -1.73
CA ALA A 207 12.94 -11.87 -0.98
C ALA A 207 12.19 -13.12 -1.48
N THR A 208 12.92 -14.21 -1.71
CA THR A 208 12.37 -15.52 -2.10
C THR A 208 12.02 -16.37 -0.88
N LEU A 209 11.62 -15.73 0.22
CA LEU A 209 11.30 -16.41 1.48
C LEU A 209 9.91 -17.07 1.40
N PRO A 210 9.70 -18.20 2.10
CA PRO A 210 8.36 -18.73 2.33
C PRO A 210 7.47 -17.68 3.03
N THR A 211 6.18 -17.62 2.70
CA THR A 211 5.26 -16.62 3.28
C THR A 211 5.23 -16.69 4.81
N ALA A 212 5.32 -17.88 5.40
CA ALA A 212 5.34 -18.05 6.86
C ALA A 212 6.54 -17.35 7.52
N GLU A 213 7.71 -17.38 6.89
CA GLU A 213 8.90 -16.70 7.40
C GLU A 213 8.78 -15.18 7.23
N LEU A 214 8.33 -14.72 6.06
CA LEU A 214 8.06 -13.30 5.82
C LEU A 214 7.03 -12.75 6.81
N ARG A 215 5.97 -13.50 7.08
CA ARG A 215 4.95 -13.19 8.10
C ARG A 215 5.59 -13.04 9.48
N ALA A 216 6.49 -13.95 9.87
CA ALA A 216 7.18 -13.87 11.16
C ALA A 216 8.08 -12.64 11.27
N ARG A 217 8.82 -12.30 10.20
CA ARG A 217 9.65 -11.08 10.16
C ARG A 217 8.81 -9.80 10.30
N LEU A 218 7.68 -9.72 9.58
CA LEU A 218 6.77 -8.58 9.68
C LEU A 218 6.13 -8.48 11.08
N ALA A 219 5.73 -9.61 11.67
CA ALA A 219 5.12 -9.66 13.00
C ALA A 219 6.10 -9.27 14.13
N ALA A 220 7.41 -9.33 13.89
CA ALA A 220 8.43 -8.89 14.84
C ALA A 220 8.54 -7.36 14.94
N ILE A 221 8.01 -6.62 13.97
CA ILE A 221 8.02 -5.16 13.96
C ILE A 221 6.99 -4.64 14.96
N LYS A 222 7.41 -3.82 15.94
CA LYS A 222 6.48 -3.26 16.91
C LYS A 222 5.41 -2.40 16.25
N GLY A 223 4.16 -2.57 16.69
CA GLY A 223 2.99 -1.93 16.10
C GLY A 223 2.41 -2.68 14.89
N VAL A 224 3.05 -3.76 14.41
CA VAL A 224 2.56 -4.59 13.31
C VAL A 224 1.86 -5.84 13.86
N GLY A 225 0.57 -5.69 14.19
CA GLY A 225 -0.29 -6.79 14.63
C GLY A 225 -0.82 -7.67 13.48
N PRO A 226 -1.64 -8.71 13.77
CA PRO A 226 -2.10 -9.68 12.76
C PRO A 226 -2.72 -9.07 11.50
N TYR A 227 -3.58 -8.06 11.65
CA TYR A 227 -4.15 -7.30 10.53
C TYR A 227 -3.06 -6.63 9.69
N ALA A 228 -2.14 -5.90 10.35
CA ALA A 228 -1.07 -5.16 9.70
C ALA A 228 -0.11 -6.09 8.96
N VAL A 229 0.20 -7.26 9.52
CA VAL A 229 0.99 -8.29 8.84
C VAL A 229 0.32 -8.75 7.55
N ALA A 230 -0.98 -9.10 7.60
CA ALA A 230 -1.71 -9.54 6.41
C ALA A 230 -1.82 -8.43 5.35
N ASN A 231 -2.03 -7.17 5.77
CA ASN A 231 -2.02 -6.02 4.87
C ASN A 231 -0.65 -5.85 4.17
N LEU A 232 0.45 -5.92 4.92
CA LEU A 232 1.81 -5.82 4.38
C LEU A 232 2.15 -7.00 3.45
N LEU A 233 1.68 -8.21 3.77
CA LEU A 233 1.81 -9.36 2.87
C LEU A 233 1.09 -9.10 1.54
N MET A 234 -0.12 -8.55 1.56
CA MET A 234 -0.83 -8.17 0.33
C MET A 234 -0.05 -7.14 -0.49
N LEU A 235 0.51 -6.12 0.17
CA LEU A 235 1.39 -5.14 -0.49
C LEU A 235 2.64 -5.83 -1.08
N LEU A 236 3.21 -6.82 -0.40
CA LEU A 236 4.33 -7.64 -0.92
C LEU A 236 3.92 -8.70 -1.97
N GLY A 237 2.65 -8.71 -2.41
CA GLY A 237 2.16 -9.65 -3.40
C GLY A 237 2.00 -11.09 -2.88
N ARG A 238 1.82 -11.25 -1.57
CA ARG A 238 1.48 -12.51 -0.91
C ARG A 238 0.03 -12.44 -0.43
N TYR A 239 -0.84 -13.25 -1.05
CA TYR A 239 -2.29 -13.12 -0.92
C TYR A 239 -2.94 -14.30 -0.18
N ASP A 240 -2.14 -15.09 0.53
CA ASP A 240 -2.57 -16.26 1.28
C ASP A 240 -3.07 -15.93 2.70
N ALA A 241 -3.14 -14.66 3.05
CA ALA A 241 -3.71 -14.14 4.30
C ALA A 241 -4.73 -13.04 4.04
N ILE A 242 -5.71 -12.92 4.93
CA ILE A 242 -6.74 -11.87 4.88
C ILE A 242 -6.44 -10.83 5.96
N PRO A 243 -6.46 -9.52 5.64
CA PRO A 243 -6.38 -8.46 6.64
C PRO A 243 -7.71 -8.37 7.37
N ILE A 244 -7.89 -9.22 8.38
CA ILE A 244 -9.13 -9.31 9.17
C ILE A 244 -9.22 -8.15 10.16
N ASP A 245 -10.24 -7.32 9.99
CA ASP A 245 -10.63 -6.23 10.89
C ASP A 245 -12.13 -6.28 11.21
N SER A 246 -12.65 -5.22 11.85
CA SER A 246 -14.07 -5.11 12.18
C SER A 246 -14.98 -5.10 10.94
N TRP A 247 -14.49 -4.59 9.81
CA TRP A 247 -15.23 -4.60 8.55
C TRP A 247 -15.27 -6.00 7.96
N ALA A 248 -14.16 -6.74 7.98
CA ALA A 248 -14.11 -8.15 7.57
C ALA A 248 -15.16 -8.98 8.31
N PHE A 249 -15.23 -8.84 9.65
CA PHE A 249 -16.24 -9.52 10.45
C PHE A 249 -17.67 -9.14 10.04
N LYS A 250 -17.94 -7.84 9.87
CA LYS A 250 -19.26 -7.34 9.47
C LYS A 250 -19.69 -7.92 8.11
N MET A 251 -18.82 -7.87 7.10
CA MET A 251 -19.18 -8.24 5.74
C MET A 251 -19.34 -9.75 5.56
N VAL A 252 -18.40 -10.54 6.11
CA VAL A 252 -18.49 -12.01 6.07
C VAL A 252 -19.69 -12.50 6.86
N SER A 253 -19.95 -11.93 8.03
CA SER A 253 -21.10 -12.29 8.87
C SER A 253 -22.43 -12.08 8.13
N ARG A 254 -22.57 -10.98 7.39
CA ARG A 254 -23.78 -10.69 6.61
C ARG A 254 -23.93 -11.63 5.42
N GLU A 255 -22.86 -11.90 4.69
CA GLU A 255 -22.88 -12.70 3.47
C GLU A 255 -23.14 -14.19 3.76
N TRP A 256 -22.57 -14.76 4.84
CA TRP A 256 -22.63 -16.20 5.10
C TRP A 256 -23.22 -16.63 6.45
N HIS A 257 -23.43 -15.70 7.38
CA HIS A 257 -23.81 -16.04 8.77
C HIS A 257 -25.04 -15.26 9.28
N ASN A 258 -25.89 -14.72 8.40
CA ASN A 258 -27.12 -14.00 8.76
C ASN A 258 -26.89 -12.91 9.82
N ALA A 259 -25.79 -12.16 9.72
CA ALA A 259 -25.38 -11.11 10.67
C ALA A 259 -25.09 -11.60 12.11
N ALA A 260 -24.87 -12.91 12.31
CA ALA A 260 -24.44 -13.46 13.61
C ALA A 260 -22.98 -13.09 13.92
N PRO A 261 -22.60 -12.92 15.20
CA PRO A 261 -21.20 -12.70 15.58
C PRO A 261 -20.30 -13.85 15.06
N ILE A 262 -19.17 -13.49 14.46
CA ILE A 262 -18.16 -14.43 13.95
C ILE A 262 -16.76 -14.04 14.44
N GLY A 263 -15.82 -14.98 14.35
CA GLY A 263 -14.41 -14.76 14.63
C GLY A 263 -13.52 -14.91 13.39
N PRO A 264 -12.19 -14.87 13.58
CA PRO A 264 -11.23 -14.96 12.48
C PRO A 264 -11.32 -16.28 11.70
N ALA A 265 -11.68 -17.37 12.37
CA ALA A 265 -11.74 -18.70 11.76
C ALA A 265 -12.84 -18.78 10.69
N GLU A 266 -14.00 -18.15 10.94
CA GLU A 266 -15.10 -18.08 9.98
C GLU A 266 -14.72 -17.24 8.75
N VAL A 267 -14.00 -16.12 8.95
CA VAL A 267 -13.51 -15.28 7.83
C VAL A 267 -12.51 -16.04 6.97
N GLU A 268 -11.56 -16.75 7.58
CA GLU A 268 -10.60 -17.59 6.83
C GLU A 268 -11.32 -18.74 6.10
N ALA A 269 -12.28 -19.40 6.75
CA ALA A 269 -13.04 -20.49 6.16
C ALA A 269 -13.87 -20.05 4.94
N ALA A 270 -14.48 -18.87 5.01
CA ALA A 270 -15.26 -18.30 3.91
C ALA A 270 -14.45 -18.19 2.61
N PHE A 271 -13.14 -17.91 2.71
CA PHE A 271 -12.24 -17.73 1.57
C PHE A 271 -11.21 -18.85 1.35
N ALA A 272 -11.29 -19.95 2.11
CA ALA A 272 -10.32 -21.03 2.05
C ALA A 272 -10.17 -21.66 0.65
N ARG A 273 -11.26 -21.74 -0.12
CA ARG A 273 -11.25 -22.38 -1.46
C ARG A 273 -10.38 -21.66 -2.50
N TRP A 274 -10.03 -20.40 -2.28
CA TRP A 274 -9.13 -19.65 -3.18
C TRP A 274 -7.64 -19.84 -2.84
N GLY A 275 -7.31 -20.62 -1.80
CA GLY A 275 -5.94 -21.01 -1.48
C GLY A 275 -5.00 -19.81 -1.28
N GLN A 276 -3.96 -19.72 -2.10
CA GLN A 276 -2.99 -18.62 -2.06
C GLN A 276 -3.57 -17.25 -2.50
N TRP A 277 -4.77 -17.24 -3.07
CA TRP A 277 -5.44 -16.03 -3.57
C TRP A 277 -6.56 -15.55 -2.67
N ARG A 278 -6.74 -16.16 -1.49
CA ARG A 278 -7.85 -15.84 -0.57
C ARG A 278 -7.92 -14.36 -0.19
N GLY A 279 -6.78 -13.70 -0.03
CA GLY A 279 -6.67 -12.28 0.25
C GLY A 279 -7.20 -11.43 -0.89
N LEU A 280 -6.85 -11.74 -2.15
CA LEU A 280 -7.41 -11.03 -3.32
C LEU A 280 -8.88 -11.35 -3.53
N ALA A 281 -9.29 -12.61 -3.32
CA ALA A 281 -10.68 -13.01 -3.42
C ALA A 281 -11.54 -12.25 -2.40
N TYR A 282 -11.08 -12.14 -1.15
CA TYR A 282 -11.70 -11.29 -0.13
C TYR A 282 -11.73 -9.81 -0.55
N TRP A 283 -10.59 -9.28 -0.99
CA TRP A 283 -10.43 -7.86 -1.28
C TRP A 283 -11.32 -7.38 -2.43
N PHE A 284 -11.44 -8.19 -3.48
CA PHE A 284 -12.22 -7.87 -4.67
C PHE A 284 -13.60 -8.55 -4.69
N TRP A 285 -14.05 -9.09 -3.56
CA TRP A 285 -15.38 -9.68 -3.44
C TRP A 285 -16.46 -8.62 -3.66
N GLN A 286 -17.43 -8.91 -4.54
CA GLN A 286 -18.60 -8.05 -4.72
C GLN A 286 -19.64 -8.28 -3.61
N TRP A 287 -19.46 -7.60 -2.50
CA TRP A 287 -20.40 -7.62 -1.37
C TRP A 287 -21.79 -7.13 -1.77
N SER A 288 -22.84 -7.75 -1.24
CA SER A 288 -24.24 -7.47 -1.60
C SER A 288 -24.76 -6.10 -1.14
N ASP A 289 -24.13 -5.48 -0.13
CA ASP A 289 -24.47 -4.14 0.34
C ASP A 289 -23.50 -3.12 -0.24
N ALA A 290 -23.98 -2.34 -1.21
CA ALA A 290 -23.25 -1.26 -1.87
C ALA A 290 -23.12 0.00 -0.99
N ASP A 291 -22.84 -0.13 0.31
CA ASP A 291 -22.15 0.95 1.04
C ASP A 291 -20.64 0.84 0.72
N GLN A 292 -20.31 1.09 -0.54
CA GLN A 292 -18.92 1.31 -0.99
C GLN A 292 -18.37 2.66 -0.51
N THR A 293 -19.08 3.38 0.36
CA THR A 293 -18.46 4.28 1.32
C THR A 293 -17.68 3.43 2.31
N GLN A 294 -16.53 2.93 1.85
CA GLN A 294 -15.38 2.81 2.72
C GLN A 294 -15.36 4.09 3.57
N GLU A 295 -15.08 3.95 4.87
CA GLU A 295 -14.35 4.99 5.58
C GLU A 295 -12.97 5.09 4.91
N GLN A 296 -12.99 5.60 3.68
CA GLN A 296 -11.96 5.53 2.66
C GLN A 296 -11.01 6.67 2.76
#